data_AF-A0A938C6Y0-F1
#
_entry.id   AF-A0A938C6Y0-F1
#
_cell.length_a   1.000
_cell.length_b   1.000
_cell.length_c   1.000
_cell.angle_alpha   90.00
_cell.angle_beta   90.00
_cell.angle_gamma   90.00
#
_symmetry.space_group_name_H-M   'P 1'
#
loop_
_entity.id
_entity.type
_entity.pdbx_description
1 polymer ?
#
loop_
_entity_poly.entity_id
_entity_poly.type
_entity_poly.pdbx_seq_one_letter_code
_entity_poly.pdbx_strand_id
1 'polypeptide(L)'
;MATRHDPSTVVEQRESRVAPPPMYQVLLLNDDYTPMEFVVIVLQKFFGMNREKATQVMFAVHREGRGVCGLYPRDLAATKVEQVSSFSRQHQHPLQCVMEEA
;
A
#
# COMPACT_ATOMS: atom_id res chain seq x y z
N MET A 1 -23.95 3.19 -66.03
CA MET A 1 -22.52 3.02 -65.68
C MET A 1 -22.38 3.16 -64.17
N ALA A 2 -21.47 2.38 -63.58
CA ALA A 2 -21.48 1.88 -62.22
C ALA A 2 -21.44 2.92 -61.08
N THR A 3 -22.23 2.63 -60.05
CA THR A 3 -22.18 3.17 -58.69
C THR A 3 -20.80 2.91 -58.07
N ARG A 4 -20.09 3.97 -57.67
CA ARG A 4 -18.88 3.87 -56.84
C ARG A 4 -19.30 3.75 -55.39
N HIS A 5 -19.07 2.57 -54.82
CA HIS A 5 -19.33 2.25 -53.43
C HIS A 5 -18.07 2.62 -52.63
N ASP A 6 -18.17 3.63 -51.76
CA ASP A 6 -17.11 3.92 -50.80
C ASP A 6 -16.96 2.75 -49.81
N PRO A 7 -15.75 2.19 -49.62
CA PRO A 7 -15.55 1.16 -48.62
C PRO A 7 -15.65 1.81 -47.24
N SER A 8 -16.74 1.48 -46.54
CA SER A 8 -16.91 1.74 -45.11
C SER A 8 -15.69 1.25 -44.35
N THR A 9 -14.91 2.19 -43.80
CA THR A 9 -13.76 1.89 -42.95
C THR A 9 -14.27 1.36 -41.62
N VAL A 10 -14.31 0.03 -41.47
CA VAL A 10 -14.66 -0.62 -40.21
C VAL A 10 -13.45 -0.52 -39.28
N VAL A 11 -13.53 0.36 -38.30
CA VAL A 11 -12.54 0.43 -37.21
C VAL A 11 -12.84 -0.72 -36.24
N GLU A 12 -12.02 -1.76 -36.29
CA GLU A 12 -12.03 -2.83 -35.31
C GLU A 12 -11.70 -2.23 -33.93
N GLN A 13 -12.67 -2.24 -33.00
CA GLN A 13 -12.41 -1.88 -31.60
C GLN A 13 -11.49 -2.94 -31.00
N ARG A 14 -10.18 -2.67 -30.98
CA ARG A 14 -9.26 -3.42 -30.13
C ARG A 14 -9.60 -3.10 -28.68
N GLU A 15 -10.14 -4.08 -27.96
CA GLU A 15 -10.18 -4.03 -26.50
C GLU A 15 -8.75 -3.95 -25.98
N SER A 16 -8.30 -2.74 -25.64
CA SER A 16 -7.05 -2.55 -24.93
C SER A 16 -7.20 -3.17 -23.54
N ARG A 17 -6.71 -4.39 -23.35
CA ARG A 17 -6.62 -5.03 -22.04
C ARG A 17 -5.57 -4.28 -21.21
N VAL A 18 -6.02 -3.31 -20.43
CA VAL A 18 -5.18 -2.61 -19.45
C VAL A 18 -4.80 -3.63 -18.38
N ALA A 19 -3.49 -3.84 -18.18
CA ALA A 19 -3.01 -4.71 -17.11
C ALA A 19 -3.42 -4.13 -15.75
N PRO A 20 -3.81 -4.96 -14.78
CA PRO A 20 -4.10 -4.49 -13.43
C PRO A 20 -2.88 -3.78 -12.84
N PRO A 21 -3.07 -2.75 -12.00
CA PRO A 21 -1.96 -2.01 -11.42
C PRO A 21 -1.09 -2.92 -10.53
N PRO A 22 0.24 -2.70 -10.49
CA PRO A 22 1.11 -3.43 -9.59
C PRO A 22 0.73 -3.15 -8.13
N MET A 23 0.71 -4.20 -7.32
CA MET A 23 0.38 -4.14 -5.91
C MET A 23 1.65 -4.05 -5.07
N TYR A 24 1.56 -3.34 -3.96
CA TYR A 24 2.67 -3.06 -3.05
C TYR A 24 2.29 -3.44 -1.64
N GLN A 25 3.18 -4.15 -0.97
CA GLN A 25 3.08 -4.43 0.46
C GLN A 25 3.60 -3.23 1.22
N VAL A 26 2.83 -2.74 2.19
CA VAL A 26 3.30 -1.73 3.15
C VAL A 26 3.73 -2.44 4.42
N LEU A 27 4.95 -2.17 4.88
CA LEU A 27 5.58 -2.84 6.01
C LEU A 27 6.02 -1.83 7.07
N LEU A 28 5.92 -2.22 8.33
CA LEU A 28 6.64 -1.59 9.43
C LEU A 28 7.90 -2.39 9.74
N LEU A 29 8.99 -1.69 10.03
CA LEU A 29 10.27 -2.28 10.42
C LEU A 29 10.49 -2.12 11.93
N ASN A 30 11.12 -3.12 12.53
CA ASN A 30 11.46 -3.10 13.95
C ASN A 30 12.55 -2.09 14.27
N ASP A 31 12.46 -1.51 15.46
CA ASP A 31 13.48 -0.68 16.08
C ASP A 31 13.40 -0.79 17.61
N ASP A 32 14.44 -0.38 18.32
CA ASP A 32 14.55 -0.56 19.78
C ASP A 32 13.97 0.60 20.61
N TYR A 33 13.39 1.63 19.98
CA TYR A 33 13.00 2.88 20.64
C TYR A 33 11.51 3.23 20.52
N THR A 34 10.81 2.72 19.51
CA THR A 34 9.38 2.96 19.32
C THR A 34 8.56 2.09 20.28
N PRO A 35 7.71 2.67 21.15
CA PRO A 35 6.87 1.90 22.07
C PRO A 35 5.88 0.98 21.35
N MET A 36 5.66 -0.23 21.88
CA MET A 36 4.71 -1.20 21.30
C MET A 36 3.29 -0.63 21.15
N GLU A 37 2.79 0.11 22.14
CA GLU A 37 1.47 0.76 22.04
C GLU A 37 1.43 1.83 20.94
N PHE A 38 2.54 2.51 20.65
CA PHE A 38 2.60 3.46 19.53
C PHE A 38 2.40 2.74 18.19
N VAL A 39 3.05 1.58 18.01
CA VAL A 39 2.88 0.73 16.82
C VAL A 39 1.42 0.28 16.68
N VAL A 40 0.77 -0.13 17.78
CA VAL A 40 -0.65 -0.49 17.77
C VAL A 40 -1.52 0.70 17.33
N ILE A 41 -1.29 1.90 17.86
CA ILE A 41 -2.02 3.12 17.46
C ILE A 41 -1.84 3.41 15.96
N VAL A 42 -0.62 3.28 15.43
CA VAL A 42 -0.32 3.45 14.00
C VAL A 42 -1.14 2.47 13.15
N LEU A 43 -1.16 1.20 13.54
CA LEU A 43 -1.89 0.13 12.85
C LEU A 43 -3.41 0.36 12.87
N GLN A 44 -3.96 0.79 14.00
CA GLN A 44 -5.39 1.12 14.09
C GLN A 44 -5.73 2.36 13.25
N LYS A 45 -4.94 3.43 13.36
CA LYS A 45 -5.23 4.73 12.76
C LYS A 45 -5.07 4.74 11.23
N PHE A 46 -4.00 4.17 10.71
CA PHE A 46 -3.67 4.28 9.29
C PHE A 46 -4.03 3.04 8.48
N PHE A 47 -4.18 1.88 9.12
CA PHE A 47 -4.50 0.62 8.44
C PHE A 47 -5.88 0.06 8.82
N GLY A 48 -6.63 0.74 9.69
CA GLY A 48 -7.99 0.37 10.05
C GLY A 48 -8.09 -0.97 10.77
N MET A 49 -6.99 -1.41 11.40
CA MET A 49 -6.99 -2.66 12.15
C MET A 49 -7.76 -2.48 13.46
N ASN A 50 -8.46 -3.53 13.91
CA ASN A 50 -8.89 -3.60 15.29
C ASN A 50 -7.68 -3.84 16.21
N ARG A 51 -7.88 -3.71 17.52
CA ARG A 51 -6.78 -3.79 18.50
C ARG A 51 -6.11 -5.17 18.49
N GLU A 52 -6.88 -6.24 18.34
CA GLU A 52 -6.37 -7.61 18.34
C GLU A 52 -5.43 -7.85 17.16
N LYS A 53 -5.87 -7.49 15.93
CA LYS A 53 -5.05 -7.63 14.72
C LYS A 53 -3.84 -6.71 14.75
N ALA A 54 -4.00 -5.47 15.21
CA ALA A 54 -2.90 -4.54 15.38
C ALA A 54 -1.84 -5.08 16.34
N THR A 55 -2.25 -5.69 17.45
CA THR A 55 -1.34 -6.30 18.43
C THR A 55 -0.59 -7.48 17.82
N GLN A 56 -1.26 -8.32 17.03
CA GLN A 56 -0.61 -9.44 16.33
C GLN A 56 0.46 -8.96 15.34
N VAL A 57 0.13 -7.96 14.52
CA VAL A 57 1.07 -7.38 13.55
C VAL A 57 2.23 -6.68 14.28
N MET A 58 1.96 -5.97 15.37
CA MET A 58 3.00 -5.37 16.21
C MET A 58 3.98 -6.44 16.73
N PHE A 59 3.48 -7.58 17.21
CA PHE A 59 4.36 -8.67 17.64
C PHE A 59 5.18 -9.27 16.49
N ALA A 60 4.61 -9.36 15.28
CA ALA A 60 5.36 -9.78 14.10
C ALA A 60 6.50 -8.79 13.81
N VAL A 61 6.24 -7.48 13.80
CA VAL A 61 7.28 -6.45 13.68
C VAL A 61 8.38 -6.69 14.72
N HIS A 62 8.00 -6.80 16.00
CA HIS A 62 8.96 -6.93 17.10
C HIS A 62 9.83 -8.20 17.03
N ARG A 63 9.24 -9.34 16.67
CA ARG A 63 9.92 -10.65 16.72
C ARG A 63 10.61 -11.03 15.41
N GLU A 64 10.03 -10.63 14.28
CA GLU A 64 10.47 -11.03 12.94
C GLU A 64 11.24 -9.90 12.23
N GLY A 65 11.37 -8.73 12.88
CA GLY A 65 12.07 -7.57 12.35
C GLY A 65 11.21 -6.71 11.40
N ARG A 66 10.08 -7.24 10.92
CA ARG A 66 9.13 -6.53 10.06
C ARG A 66 7.73 -7.10 10.15
N GLY A 67 6.72 -6.33 9.78
CA GLY A 67 5.33 -6.78 9.75
C GLY A 67 4.53 -6.14 8.62
N VAL A 68 3.78 -6.96 7.90
CA VAL A 68 2.93 -6.50 6.78
C VAL A 68 1.67 -5.83 7.34
N CYS A 69 1.48 -4.58 6.95
CA CYS A 69 0.35 -3.76 7.39
C CYS A 69 -0.82 -3.81 6.39
N GLY A 70 -0.53 -4.01 5.11
CA GLY A 70 -1.55 -4.20 4.07
C GLY A 70 -0.97 -4.18 2.66
N LEU A 71 -1.83 -4.54 1.69
CA LEU A 71 -1.51 -4.56 0.27
C LEU A 71 -2.32 -3.48 -0.45
N TYR A 72 -1.65 -2.62 -1.23
CA TYR A 72 -2.26 -1.46 -1.88
C TYR A 72 -1.66 -1.21 -3.27
N PRO A 73 -2.38 -0.55 -4.18
CA PRO A 73 -1.78 0.06 -5.35
C PRO A 73 -0.69 1.07 -4.94
N ARG A 74 0.30 1.27 -5.80
CA ARG A 74 1.49 2.11 -5.55
C ARG A 74 1.19 3.46 -4.87
N ASP A 75 0.21 4.21 -5.37
CA ASP A 75 -0.06 5.57 -4.88
C ASP A 75 -0.67 5.57 -3.47
N LEU A 76 -1.52 4.59 -3.17
CA LEU A 76 -2.08 4.40 -1.82
C LEU A 76 -1.01 3.89 -0.85
N ALA A 77 -0.14 2.98 -1.29
CA ALA A 77 1.00 2.53 -0.49
C ALA A 77 1.92 3.71 -0.13
N ALA A 78 2.30 4.53 -1.12
CA ALA A 78 3.14 5.70 -0.92
C ALA A 78 2.51 6.71 0.07
N THR A 79 1.22 6.98 -0.08
CA THR A 79 0.47 7.87 0.83
C THR A 79 0.50 7.34 2.27
N LYS A 80 0.28 6.03 2.47
CA LYS A 80 0.31 5.42 3.81
C LYS A 80 1.71 5.48 4.43
N VAL A 81 2.75 5.20 3.64
CA VAL A 81 4.15 5.31 4.08
C VAL A 81 4.45 6.73 4.56
N GLU A 82 4.06 7.75 3.79
CA GLU A 82 4.27 9.14 4.16
C GLU A 82 3.51 9.54 5.43
N GLN A 83 2.23 9.15 5.53
CA GLN A 83 1.39 9.43 6.70
C GLN A 83 1.98 8.85 7.99
N VAL A 84 2.39 7.58 7.96
CA VAL A 84 2.98 6.90 9.11
C VAL A 84 4.34 7.51 9.47
N SER A 85 5.17 7.79 8.47
CA SER A 85 6.49 8.40 8.68
C SER A 85 6.38 9.79 9.29
N SER A 86 5.44 10.60 8.80
CA SER A 86 5.18 11.95 9.35
C SER A 86 4.67 11.88 10.79
N PHE A 87 3.72 10.99 11.07
CA PHE A 87 3.16 10.79 12.41
C PHE A 87 4.22 10.33 13.41
N SER A 88 5.09 9.40 13.00
CA SER A 88 6.20 8.89 13.82
C SER A 88 7.22 9.97 14.15
N ARG A 89 7.61 10.79 13.17
CA ARG A 89 8.49 11.95 13.38
C ARG A 89 7.88 12.99 14.33
N GLN A 90 6.60 13.29 14.18
CA GLN A 90 5.90 14.23 15.08
C GLN A 90 5.88 13.77 16.54
N HIS A 91 5.88 12.45 16.77
CA HIS A 91 5.91 11.84 18.10
C HIS A 91 7.32 11.42 18.53
N GLN A 92 8.36 11.84 17.79
CA GLN A 92 9.76 11.58 18.11
C GLN A 92 10.11 10.07 18.19
N HIS A 93 9.47 9.26 17.36
CA HIS A 93 9.77 7.83 17.22
C HIS A 93 10.49 7.54 15.90
N PRO A 94 11.52 6.69 15.89
CA PRO A 94 12.27 6.34 14.67
C PRO A 94 11.56 5.28 13.81
N LEU A 95 10.32 4.91 14.14
CA LEU A 95 9.52 3.90 13.42
C LEU A 95 9.56 4.11 11.90
N GLN A 96 10.05 3.09 11.19
CA GLN A 96 10.14 3.11 9.74
C GLN A 96 8.95 2.37 9.11
N CYS A 97 8.39 3.00 8.08
CA CYS A 97 7.35 2.44 7.23
C CYS A 97 7.86 2.44 5.80
N VAL A 98 7.77 1.31 5.11
CA VAL A 98 8.28 1.13 3.74
C VAL A 98 7.24 0.44 2.87
N MET A 99 7.42 0.50 1.55
CA MET A 99 6.63 -0.28 0.60
C MET A 99 7.53 -1.07 -0.35
N GLU A 100 7.15 -2.29 -0.66
CA GLU A 100 7.85 -3.20 -1.59
C GLU A 100 6.85 -3.75 -2.60
N GLU A 101 7.29 -3.98 -3.85
CA GLU A 101 6.46 -4.63 -4.87
C GLU A 101 6.13 -6.07 -4.43
N ALA A 102 4.87 -6.46 -4.59
CA ALA A 102 4.32 -7.72 -4.06
C ALA A 102 4.49 -8.91 -5.01
#